data_AF-A0A4R0NHE6-F1
#
_entry.id   AF-A0A4R0NHE6-F1
#
_cell.length_a   1.000
_cell.length_b   1.000
_cell.length_c   1.000
_cell.angle_alpha   90.00
_cell.angle_beta   90.00
_cell.angle_gamma   90.00
#
_symmetry.space_group_name_H-M   'P 1'
#
loop_
_entity.id
_entity.type
_entity.pdbx_description
1 polymer ?
#
loop_
_entity_poly.entity_id
_entity_poly.type
_entity_poly.pdbx_seq_one_letter_code
_entity_poly.pdbx_strand_id
1 'polypeptide(L)' 'MPLWLTLTGNVQKLGITTYQYGTHIINYGGKPYALKSSSVNLDIYVDKQVQIKGTKVSGYPLENGPELIEVTQVVVK' A
#
# COMPACT_ATOMS: atom_id res chain seq x y z
N MET A 1 -1.59 18.00 9.15
CA MET A 1 -2.91 17.42 8.81
C MET A 1 -2.65 16.09 8.13
N PRO A 2 -3.20 14.95 8.60
CA PRO A 2 -2.99 13.67 7.94
C PRO A 2 -3.71 13.63 6.59
N LEU A 3 -2.97 13.37 5.52
CA LEU A 3 -3.54 13.23 4.17
C LEU A 3 -4.10 11.80 4.04
N TRP A 4 -5.41 11.67 4.19
CA TRP A 4 -6.11 10.41 3.92
C TRP A 4 -6.15 10.16 2.41
N LEU A 5 -5.81 8.95 2.02
CA LEU A 5 -5.80 8.50 0.64
C LEU A 5 -6.55 7.17 0.53
N THR A 6 -7.39 7.09 -0.50
CA THR A 6 -8.07 5.86 -0.88
C THR A 6 -7.47 5.38 -2.19
N LEU A 7 -6.93 4.16 -2.20
CA LEU A 7 -6.36 3.54 -3.40
C LEU A 7 -7.17 2.30 -3.74
N THR A 8 -7.54 2.16 -5.01
CA THR A 8 -8.28 0.99 -5.50
C THR A 8 -7.45 0.28 -6.55
N GLY A 9 -7.18 -0.99 -6.34
CA GLY A 9 -6.30 -1.75 -7.22
C GLY A 9 -6.09 -3.16 -6.73
N ASN A 10 -5.22 -3.87 -7.43
CA ASN A 10 -4.83 -5.22 -7.05
C ASN A 10 -3.73 -5.15 -6.01
N VAL A 11 -3.96 -5.80 -4.86
CA VAL A 11 -2.91 -5.96 -3.85
C VAL A 11 -2.01 -7.10 -4.28
N GLN A 12 -0.71 -6.85 -4.26
CA GLN A 12 0.31 -7.83 -4.56
C GLN A 12 1.30 -7.89 -3.40
N LYS A 13 1.90 -9.06 -3.20
CA LYS A 13 2.91 -9.23 -2.15
C LYS A 13 4.18 -8.51 -2.56
N LEU A 14 4.77 -7.75 -1.64
CA LEU A 14 6.05 -7.08 -1.87
C LEU A 14 7.14 -8.16 -1.86
N GLY A 15 7.75 -8.39 -3.01
CA GLY A 15 8.83 -9.36 -3.17
C GLY A 15 10.18 -8.80 -2.70
N ILE A 16 11.26 -9.30 -3.28
CA ILE A 16 12.59 -8.74 -3.07
C ILE A 16 12.63 -7.37 -3.75
N THR A 17 12.62 -6.31 -2.96
CA THR A 17 12.70 -4.92 -3.43
C THR A 17 13.96 -4.24 -2.91
N THR A 18 14.46 -3.27 -3.68
CA THR A 18 15.59 -2.44 -3.25
C THR A 18 15.20 -1.55 -2.06
N TYR A 19 13.95 -1.10 -2.03
CA TYR A 19 13.36 -0.40 -0.90
C TYR A 19 13.00 -1.39 0.21
N GLN A 20 13.60 -1.21 1.40
CA GLN A 20 13.39 -2.08 2.57
C GLN A 20 12.17 -1.65 3.41
N TYR A 21 11.07 -1.25 2.76
CA TYR A 21 9.86 -0.80 3.45
C TYR A 21 8.58 -1.24 2.73
N GLY A 22 7.49 -1.31 3.51
CA GLY A 22 6.23 -1.89 3.05
C GLY A 22 6.23 -3.41 3.17
N THR A 23 5.03 -3.98 3.07
CA THR A 23 4.79 -5.44 3.11
C THR A 23 4.10 -5.92 1.84
N HIS A 24 3.32 -5.04 1.22
CA HIS A 24 2.54 -5.29 0.03
C HIS A 24 2.65 -4.08 -0.89
N ILE A 25 2.19 -4.22 -2.12
CA ILE A 25 2.16 -3.16 -3.12
C ILE A 25 0.77 -3.14 -3.77
N ILE A 26 0.28 -1.95 -4.09
CA ILE A 26 -0.94 -1.75 -4.87
C ILE A 26 -0.64 -0.85 -6.05
N ASN A 27 -1.16 -1.22 -7.22
CA ASN A 27 -1.06 -0.39 -8.41
C ASN A 27 -2.30 0.49 -8.53
N TYR A 28 -2.11 1.80 -8.52
CA TYR A 28 -3.17 2.80 -8.67
C TYR A 28 -2.80 3.81 -9.74
N GLY A 29 -3.64 3.96 -10.76
CA GLY A 29 -3.40 4.93 -11.84
C GLY A 29 -2.08 4.73 -12.60
N GLY A 30 -1.62 3.48 -12.74
CA GLY A 30 -0.35 3.16 -13.39
C GLY A 30 0.90 3.41 -12.53
N LYS A 31 0.73 3.72 -11.24
CA LYS A 31 1.83 3.89 -10.29
C LYS A 31 1.75 2.85 -9.17
N PRO A 32 2.88 2.22 -8.79
CA PRO A 32 2.92 1.36 -7.62
C PRO A 32 2.97 2.18 -6.32
N TYR A 33 2.29 1.68 -5.29
CA TYR A 33 2.25 2.23 -3.93
C TYR A 33 2.58 1.14 -2.92
N ALA A 34 3.56 1.36 -2.05
CA ALA A 34 3.88 0.43 -0.99
C ALA A 34 2.85 0.53 0.13
N LEU A 35 2.41 -0.62 0.62
CA LEU A 35 1.42 -0.76 1.65
C LEU A 35 2.03 -1.36 2.91
N LYS A 36 1.73 -0.74 4.03
CA LYS A 36 2.00 -1.28 5.35
C LYS A 36 0.72 -1.23 6.15
N SER A 37 0.39 -2.33 6.80
CA SER A 37 -0.66 -2.35 7.82
C SER A 37 -0.15 -3.10 9.03
N SER A 38 -0.42 -2.56 10.21
CA SER A 38 -0.15 -3.21 11.48
C SER A 38 -1.40 -3.87 12.06
N SER A 39 -2.60 -3.45 11.63
CA SER A 39 -3.88 -3.89 12.17
C SER A 39 -4.69 -4.78 11.22
N VAL A 40 -4.42 -4.70 9.92
CA VAL A 40 -5.16 -5.46 8.89
C VAL A 40 -4.21 -6.43 8.20
N ASN A 41 -4.64 -7.68 8.05
CA ASN A 41 -3.88 -8.64 7.26
C ASN A 41 -4.08 -8.36 5.77
N LEU A 42 -3.04 -7.87 5.09
CA LEU A 42 -3.07 -7.60 3.65
C LEU A 42 -2.89 -8.87 2.80
N ASP A 43 -2.35 -9.95 3.37
CA ASP A 43 -2.01 -11.18 2.66
C ASP A 43 -3.27 -11.88 2.12
N ILE A 44 -4.39 -11.81 2.84
CA ILE A 44 -5.68 -12.37 2.40
C ILE A 44 -6.31 -11.65 1.19
N TYR A 45 -5.78 -10.47 0.85
CA TYR A 45 -6.22 -9.66 -0.28
C TYR A 45 -5.23 -9.69 -1.45
N VAL A 46 -4.14 -10.46 -1.33
CA VAL A 46 -3.21 -10.68 -2.43
C VAL A 46 -3.95 -11.27 -3.63
N ASP A 47 -3.66 -10.75 -4.83
CA ASP A 47 -4.31 -11.06 -6.10
C ASP A 47 -5.81 -10.72 -6.17
N LYS A 48 -6.34 -9.99 -5.16
CA LYS A 48 -7.71 -9.47 -5.17
C LYS A 48 -7.70 -7.97 -5.48
N GLN A 49 -8.73 -7.54 -6.20
CA GLN A 49 -9.02 -6.12 -6.37
C GLN A 49 -9.71 -5.62 -5.10
N VAL A 50 -9.04 -4.72 -4.39
CA VAL A 50 -9.55 -4.14 -3.15
C VAL A 50 -9.39 -2.64 -3.16
N GLN A 51 -10.22 -1.98 -2.37
CA GLN A 51 -10.09 -0.58 -2.04
C GLN A 51 -9.48 -0.46 -0.64
N ILE A 52 -8.28 0.09 -0.56
CA ILE A 52 -7.63 0.39 0.70
C ILE A 52 -7.83 1.86 1.06
N LYS A 53 -7.95 2.13 2.35
CA LYS A 53 -7.93 3.48 2.90
C LYS A 53 -6.81 3.58 3.91
N GLY A 54 -6.00 4.62 3.76
CA GLY A 54 -4.83 4.82 4.58
C GLY A 54 -4.35 6.25 4.58
N THR A 55 -3.21 6.47 5.20
CA THR A 55 -2.55 7.77 5.25
C THR A 55 -1.16 7.66 4.65
N LYS A 56 -0.75 8.67 3.87
CA LYS A 56 0.62 8.74 3.39
C LYS A 56 1.58 8.88 4.57
N VAL A 57 2.62 8.06 4.60
CA VAL A 57 3.67 8.14 5.62
C VAL A 57 4.69 9.17 5.18
N SER A 58 4.76 10.30 5.89
CA SER A 58 5.77 11.32 5.64
C SER A 58 7.18 10.75 5.81
N GLY A 59 8.10 11.18 4.95
CA GLY A 59 9.48 10.66 4.92
C GLY A 59 9.70 9.52 3.92
N TYR A 60 8.65 9.08 3.21
CA TYR A 60 8.75 8.12 2.10
C TYR A 60 8.30 8.77 0.78
N PRO A 61 8.86 8.32 -0.36
CA PRO A 61 9.87 7.25 -0.49
C PRO A 61 11.30 7.70 -0.10
N LEU A 62 12.10 6.78 0.45
CA LEU A 62 13.50 7.04 0.84
C LEU A 62 14.50 6.82 -0.31
N GLU A 63 14.30 5.79 -1.14
CA GLU A 63 15.28 5.35 -2.16
C GLU A 63 14.63 5.07 -3.53
N ASN A 64 14.05 6.09 -4.17
CA ASN A 64 13.31 5.95 -5.45
C ASN A 64 12.19 4.89 -5.44
N GLY A 65 11.79 4.42 -4.26
CA GLY A 65 10.71 3.45 -4.13
C GLY A 65 9.32 4.10 -4.27
N PRO A 66 8.27 3.28 -4.21
CA PRO A 66 6.89 3.77 -4.24
C PRO A 66 6.54 4.52 -2.95
N GLU A 67 5.52 5.36 -3.01
CA GLU A 67 5.00 6.06 -1.82
C GLU A 67 4.49 5.03 -0.80
N LEU A 68 4.79 5.24 0.48
CA LEU A 68 4.35 4.36 1.56
C LEU A 68 3.00 4.83 2.13
N ILE A 69 2.03 3.93 2.12
CA ILE A 69 0.69 4.15 2.66
C ILE A 69 0.50 3.24 3.87
N GLU A 70 0.17 3.86 5.01
CA GLU A 70 -0.27 3.15 6.20
C GLU A 70 -1.76 2.84 6.09
N VAL A 71 -2.07 1.58 5.81
CA VAL A 71 -3.42 1.09 5.58
C VAL A 71 -4.11 0.84 6.91
N THR A 72 -5.22 1.54 7.12
CA THR A 72 -6.06 1.44 8.30
C THR A 72 -7.35 0.66 8.03
N GLN A 73 -7.84 0.67 6.78
CA GLN A 73 -9.02 -0.10 6.37
C GLN A 73 -8.86 -0.69 4.97
N VAL A 74 -9.45 -1.86 4.75
CA VAL A 74 -9.51 -2.54 3.45
C VAL A 74 -10.94 -2.95 3.18
N VAL A 75 -11.41 -2.71 1.96
CA VAL A 75 -12.75 -3.06 1.49
C VAL A 75 -12.59 -3.87 0.21
N VAL A 76 -13.10 -5.10 0.19
CA VAL A 76 -13.11 -5.94 -1.02
C VAL A 76 -14.18 -5.44 -1.97
N LYS A 77 -13.87 -5.40 -3.26
CA LYS A 77 -14.82 -5.06 -4.33
C LYS A 77 -15.35 -6.31 -5.03
#